data_AF-X6GZN1-F1
#
_entry.id   AF-X6GZN1-F1
#
_cell.length_a   1.000
_cell.length_b   1.000
_cell.length_c   1.000
_cell.angle_alpha   90.00
_cell.angle_beta   90.00
_cell.angle_gamma   90.00
#
_symmetry.space_group_name_H-M   'P 1'
#
loop_
_entity.id
_entity.type
_entity.pdbx_description
1 polymer ?
#
loop_
_entity_poly.entity_id
_entity_poly.type
_entity_poly.pdbx_seq_one_letter_code
_entity_poly.pdbx_strand_id
1 'polypeptide(L)'
;MLAEAQLSPAAKTKIRKILFGAPLVTGAIMPDDIRISRPETARWHFVDIPYEEDHFDAARDCALEVTGDCVVAAIAREEDLIANPEASVYDRADALKRLVHFVGDIHQPFHAIQRIVDGESDQGGNFVKVTFFDDKKANLHSVWDSGLILHANRTAEQYVDYLSADVLPKLTSTDRAEADPIKWAESSHGIGKAAYVDNNAVLGDDYFKAHIGEVDQQLALAGVRLAAILEALPDLDAPAYFTFEQAGPNNSPSNSFVFKLVNQKTIAMARKILKTGMDRHVQGTITVTKAPYNPQWSYSLVPESIGFFEQAIELCDANMAQVEQHLDEIGGSYLPKAHWCPWSSQLKAEITNKIDSATGVPKP
;
A
#
# COMPACT_ATOMS: atom_id res chain seq x y z
N MET A 1 -14.94 3.91 -4.98
CA MET A 1 -15.09 5.11 -5.85
C MET A 1 -14.78 6.39 -5.10
N LEU A 2 -15.40 6.64 -3.93
CA LEU A 2 -15.13 7.82 -3.11
C LEU A 2 -13.63 8.02 -2.83
N ALA A 3 -12.91 6.97 -2.42
CA ALA A 3 -11.46 7.05 -2.19
C ALA A 3 -10.68 7.59 -3.41
N GLU A 4 -10.93 7.09 -4.63
CA GLU A 4 -10.24 7.55 -5.84
C GLU A 4 -10.57 9.01 -6.19
N ALA A 5 -11.74 9.52 -5.78
CA ALA A 5 -12.11 10.92 -5.96
C ALA A 5 -11.36 11.87 -5.00
N GLN A 6 -10.89 11.35 -3.87
CA GLN A 6 -10.16 12.11 -2.85
C GLN A 6 -8.63 12.09 -3.07
N LEU A 7 -8.12 11.26 -3.98
CA LEU A 7 -6.71 11.20 -4.29
C LEU A 7 -6.22 12.44 -5.06
N SER A 8 -5.03 12.90 -4.70
CA SER A 8 -4.22 13.82 -5.48
C SER A 8 -3.92 13.26 -6.88
N PRO A 9 -3.69 14.12 -7.89
CA PRO A 9 -3.33 13.65 -9.23
C PRO A 9 -2.10 12.71 -9.25
N ALA A 10 -1.13 12.97 -8.37
CA ALA A 10 0.07 12.15 -8.23
C ALA A 10 -0.25 10.77 -7.66
N ALA A 11 -0.98 10.68 -6.54
CA ALA A 11 -1.38 9.41 -5.97
C ALA A 11 -2.29 8.63 -6.92
N LYS A 12 -3.23 9.28 -7.60
CA LYS A 12 -4.09 8.63 -8.59
C LYS A 12 -3.27 7.98 -9.71
N THR A 13 -2.23 8.66 -10.19
CA THR A 13 -1.31 8.11 -11.20
C THR A 13 -0.54 6.90 -10.66
N LYS A 14 0.02 7.02 -9.44
CA LYS A 14 0.73 5.94 -8.73
C LYS A 14 -0.15 4.71 -8.55
N ILE A 15 -1.36 4.88 -8.02
CA ILE A 15 -2.32 3.80 -7.78
C ILE A 15 -2.78 3.13 -9.08
N ARG A 16 -3.10 3.91 -10.12
CA ARG A 16 -3.44 3.35 -11.43
C ARG A 16 -2.30 2.53 -12.01
N LYS A 17 -1.06 2.94 -11.80
CA LYS A 17 0.10 2.17 -12.27
C LYS A 17 0.21 0.81 -11.59
N ILE A 18 0.01 0.74 -10.26
CA ILE A 18 -0.05 -0.53 -9.52
C ILE A 18 -1.15 -1.44 -10.09
N LEU A 19 -2.28 -0.86 -10.50
CA LEU A 19 -3.42 -1.56 -11.09
C LEU A 19 -3.36 -1.70 -12.62
N PHE A 20 -2.18 -1.56 -13.25
CA PHE A 20 -2.00 -1.70 -14.70
C PHE A 20 -2.93 -0.81 -15.55
N GLY A 21 -3.23 0.39 -15.06
CA GLY A 21 -4.08 1.40 -15.68
C GLY A 21 -5.56 1.33 -15.29
N ALA A 22 -5.98 0.29 -14.55
CA ALA A 22 -7.37 0.15 -14.13
C ALA A 22 -7.76 1.16 -13.03
N PRO A 23 -9.03 1.61 -13.00
CA PRO A 23 -9.60 2.34 -11.86
C PRO A 23 -9.52 1.54 -10.55
N LEU A 24 -9.52 2.24 -9.42
CA LEU A 24 -9.39 1.63 -8.10
C LEU A 24 -10.52 0.63 -7.80
N VAL A 25 -11.74 0.94 -8.28
CA VAL A 25 -12.94 0.12 -8.05
C VAL A 25 -12.88 -1.25 -8.74
N THR A 26 -12.09 -1.41 -9.81
CA THR A 26 -12.14 -2.60 -10.70
C THR A 26 -11.78 -3.91 -10.00
N GLY A 27 -11.04 -3.87 -8.89
CA GLY A 27 -10.72 -5.07 -8.12
C GLY A 27 -11.34 -5.13 -6.73
N ALA A 28 -12.22 -4.18 -6.38
CA ALA A 28 -12.75 -4.08 -5.03
C ALA A 28 -13.65 -5.26 -4.63
N ILE A 29 -14.17 -6.05 -5.57
CA ILE A 29 -15.02 -7.23 -5.30
C ILE A 29 -14.20 -8.53 -5.29
N MET A 30 -13.02 -8.53 -5.92
CA MET A 30 -12.22 -9.74 -6.13
C MET A 30 -11.89 -10.55 -4.85
N PRO A 31 -11.63 -9.93 -3.68
CA PRO A 31 -11.37 -10.69 -2.45
C PRO A 31 -12.53 -11.61 -2.03
N ASP A 32 -13.77 -11.16 -2.22
CA ASP A 32 -14.98 -11.94 -1.97
C ASP A 32 -15.09 -13.17 -2.88
N ASP A 33 -14.67 -13.05 -4.15
CA ASP A 33 -14.63 -14.20 -5.06
C ASP A 33 -13.53 -15.19 -4.65
N ILE A 34 -12.39 -14.68 -4.18
CA ILE A 34 -11.23 -15.50 -3.82
C ILE A 34 -11.51 -16.38 -2.61
N ARG A 35 -12.15 -15.85 -1.55
CA ARG A 35 -12.34 -16.60 -0.29
C ARG A 35 -13.09 -17.92 -0.47
N ILE A 36 -13.90 -18.05 -1.52
CA ILE A 36 -14.60 -19.30 -1.89
C ILE A 36 -13.59 -20.41 -2.26
N SER A 37 -12.53 -20.05 -2.96
CA SER A 37 -11.48 -20.98 -3.43
C SER A 37 -10.25 -21.01 -2.52
N ARG A 38 -10.13 -20.02 -1.62
CA ARG A 38 -9.03 -19.81 -0.68
C ARG A 38 -9.59 -19.62 0.73
N PRO A 39 -10.04 -20.71 1.38
CA PRO A 39 -10.67 -20.61 2.70
C PRO A 39 -9.74 -19.98 3.75
N GLU A 40 -8.42 -20.03 3.56
CA GLU A 40 -7.42 -19.37 4.42
C GLU A 40 -7.53 -17.84 4.45
N THR A 41 -8.31 -17.24 3.55
CA THR A 41 -8.55 -15.79 3.50
C THR A 41 -9.93 -15.40 4.04
N ALA A 42 -10.76 -16.35 4.45
CA ALA A 42 -12.15 -16.08 4.82
C ALA A 42 -12.25 -15.10 5.99
N ARG A 43 -11.44 -15.28 7.04
CA ARG A 43 -11.42 -14.39 8.21
C ARG A 43 -10.79 -13.03 7.94
N TRP A 44 -10.13 -12.82 6.80
CA TRP A 44 -9.57 -11.51 6.46
C TRP A 44 -10.65 -10.44 6.20
N HIS A 45 -11.91 -10.85 6.07
CA HIS A 45 -13.05 -9.97 5.81
C HIS A 45 -13.72 -9.43 7.08
N PHE A 46 -13.40 -9.95 8.26
CA PHE A 46 -14.09 -9.57 9.50
C PHE A 46 -13.20 -9.73 10.73
N VAL A 47 -13.71 -9.27 11.87
CA VAL A 47 -13.16 -9.49 13.20
C VAL A 47 -14.30 -9.72 14.18
N ASP A 48 -14.25 -10.85 14.89
CA ASP A 48 -15.34 -11.33 15.73
C ASP A 48 -15.25 -10.81 17.17
N ILE A 49 -15.32 -9.48 17.34
CA ILE A 49 -15.35 -8.88 18.69
C ILE A 49 -16.65 -9.32 19.39
N PRO A 50 -16.59 -9.97 20.57
CA PRO A 50 -17.79 -10.45 21.25
C PRO A 50 -18.73 -9.31 21.64
N TYR A 51 -20.04 -9.48 21.43
CA TYR A 51 -21.08 -8.48 21.72
C TYR A 51 -20.99 -7.86 23.13
N GLU A 52 -20.61 -8.66 24.13
CA GLU A 52 -20.52 -8.22 25.54
C GLU A 52 -19.24 -7.42 25.85
N GLU A 53 -18.27 -7.44 24.94
CA GLU A 53 -17.02 -6.71 25.09
C GLU A 53 -17.17 -5.31 24.53
N ASP A 54 -16.34 -4.37 24.99
CA ASP A 54 -16.32 -2.99 24.49
C ASP A 54 -15.08 -2.72 23.62
N HIS A 55 -14.08 -3.60 23.70
CA HIS A 55 -12.76 -3.40 23.10
C HIS A 55 -12.25 -4.63 22.38
N PHE A 56 -11.49 -4.37 21.33
CA PHE A 56 -10.76 -5.37 20.57
C PHE A 56 -9.62 -5.96 21.41
N ASP A 57 -9.50 -7.28 21.39
CA ASP A 57 -8.35 -8.01 21.93
C ASP A 57 -7.73 -8.88 20.82
N ALA A 58 -6.48 -8.61 20.46
CA ALA A 58 -5.83 -9.29 19.34
C ALA A 58 -5.67 -10.81 19.55
N ALA A 59 -5.47 -11.26 20.79
CA ALA A 59 -5.26 -12.68 21.09
C ALA A 59 -6.58 -13.46 21.05
N ARG A 60 -7.70 -12.80 21.37
CA ARG A 60 -9.04 -13.37 21.32
C ARG A 60 -9.68 -13.26 19.93
N ASP A 61 -9.65 -12.07 19.34
CA ASP A 61 -10.49 -11.69 18.18
C ASP A 61 -9.76 -11.88 16.85
N CYS A 62 -8.43 -11.90 16.87
CA CYS A 62 -7.56 -11.98 15.69
C CYS A 62 -6.54 -13.13 15.77
N ALA A 63 -6.88 -14.20 16.49
CA ALA A 63 -6.05 -15.39 16.52
C ALA A 63 -5.99 -16.05 15.13
N LEU A 64 -4.83 -16.56 14.74
CA LEU A 64 -4.66 -17.26 13.48
C LEU A 64 -5.35 -18.63 13.51
N GLU A 65 -6.30 -18.81 12.60
CA GLU A 65 -6.98 -20.09 12.34
C GLU A 65 -6.67 -20.60 10.93
N VAL A 66 -7.18 -21.80 10.62
CA VAL A 66 -7.08 -22.38 9.27
C VAL A 66 -7.77 -21.53 8.21
N THR A 67 -8.72 -20.68 8.62
CA THR A 67 -9.47 -19.75 7.78
C THR A 67 -8.90 -18.33 7.77
N GLY A 68 -7.73 -18.10 8.37
CA GLY A 68 -7.09 -16.80 8.52
C GLY A 68 -7.17 -16.26 9.95
N ASP A 69 -6.72 -15.02 10.16
CA ASP A 69 -6.75 -14.34 11.48
C ASP A 69 -7.94 -13.37 11.58
N CYS A 70 -7.80 -12.14 11.09
CA CYS A 70 -8.87 -11.13 11.03
C CYS A 70 -8.54 -9.99 10.05
N VAL A 71 -9.54 -9.14 9.78
CA VAL A 71 -9.42 -7.96 8.90
C VAL A 71 -8.36 -6.95 9.34
N VAL A 72 -8.19 -6.72 10.66
CA VAL A 72 -7.18 -5.79 11.19
C VAL A 72 -5.77 -6.23 10.77
N ALA A 73 -5.45 -7.52 10.95
CA ALA A 73 -4.15 -8.08 10.56
C ALA A 73 -4.00 -8.18 9.03
N ALA A 74 -5.09 -8.41 8.31
CA ALA A 74 -5.10 -8.44 6.85
C ALA A 74 -4.75 -7.06 6.27
N ILE A 75 -5.36 -5.98 6.75
CA ILE A 75 -5.04 -4.60 6.31
C ILE A 75 -3.55 -4.32 6.46
N ALA A 76 -2.97 -4.59 7.64
CA ALA A 76 -1.55 -4.38 7.89
C ALA A 76 -0.66 -5.19 6.93
N ARG A 77 -0.99 -6.47 6.68
CA ARG A 77 -0.26 -7.31 5.73
C ARG A 77 -0.32 -6.79 4.30
N GLU A 78 -1.49 -6.35 3.84
CA GLU A 78 -1.62 -5.86 2.48
C GLU A 78 -0.87 -4.54 2.29
N GLU A 79 -0.89 -3.63 3.27
CA GLU A 79 -0.07 -2.42 3.25
C GLU A 79 1.42 -2.74 3.12
N ASP A 80 1.92 -3.66 3.96
CA ASP A 80 3.31 -4.12 3.92
C ASP A 80 3.66 -4.74 2.55
N LEU A 81 2.76 -5.56 2.00
CA LEU A 81 2.98 -6.23 0.72
C LEU A 81 3.00 -5.23 -0.44
N ILE A 82 2.12 -4.22 -0.44
CA ILE A 82 2.11 -3.15 -1.45
C ILE A 82 3.39 -2.31 -1.37
N ALA A 83 3.87 -2.02 -0.15
CA ALA A 83 5.07 -1.24 0.08
C ALA A 83 6.38 -2.03 -0.14
N ASN A 84 6.30 -3.36 -0.30
CA ASN A 84 7.47 -4.22 -0.42
C ASN A 84 8.12 -4.11 -1.82
N PRO A 85 9.36 -3.60 -1.94
CA PRO A 85 10.07 -3.47 -3.22
C PRO A 85 10.48 -4.82 -3.83
N GLU A 86 10.51 -5.89 -3.03
CA GLU A 86 10.86 -7.23 -3.50
C GLU A 86 9.66 -8.02 -4.04
N ALA A 87 8.43 -7.59 -3.70
CA ALA A 87 7.19 -8.21 -4.17
C ALA A 87 7.01 -8.00 -5.68
N SER A 88 6.39 -8.97 -6.35
CA SER A 88 6.12 -8.83 -7.77
C SER A 88 5.10 -7.72 -8.02
N VAL A 89 5.06 -7.20 -9.26
CA VAL A 89 4.03 -6.23 -9.66
C VAL A 89 2.61 -6.80 -9.51
N TYR A 90 2.43 -8.11 -9.69
CA TYR A 90 1.14 -8.78 -9.57
C TYR A 90 0.72 -8.94 -8.11
N ASP A 91 1.65 -9.35 -7.23
CA ASP A 91 1.35 -9.48 -5.80
C ASP A 91 0.93 -8.14 -5.20
N ARG A 92 1.63 -7.05 -5.57
CA ARG A 92 1.27 -5.69 -5.14
C ARG A 92 -0.08 -5.25 -5.69
N ALA A 93 -0.39 -5.59 -6.95
CA ALA A 93 -1.68 -5.28 -7.53
C ALA A 93 -2.83 -6.02 -6.81
N ASP A 94 -2.65 -7.31 -6.53
CA ASP A 94 -3.66 -8.09 -5.81
C ASP A 94 -3.78 -7.69 -4.35
N ALA A 95 -2.67 -7.31 -3.71
CA ALA A 95 -2.66 -6.75 -2.36
C ALA A 95 -3.44 -5.44 -2.29
N LEU A 96 -3.26 -4.55 -3.27
CA LEU A 96 -4.03 -3.32 -3.35
C LEU A 96 -5.53 -3.58 -3.51
N LYS A 97 -5.94 -4.58 -4.29
CA LYS A 97 -7.37 -4.96 -4.42
C LYS A 97 -7.93 -5.45 -3.08
N ARG A 98 -7.17 -6.29 -2.37
CA ARG A 98 -7.51 -6.77 -1.02
C ARG A 98 -7.62 -5.63 -0.01
N LEU A 99 -6.64 -4.74 0.04
CA LEU A 99 -6.66 -3.56 0.90
C LEU A 99 -7.91 -2.69 0.66
N VAL A 100 -8.25 -2.42 -0.61
CA VAL A 100 -9.45 -1.64 -0.97
C VAL A 100 -10.73 -2.28 -0.42
N HIS A 101 -10.83 -3.61 -0.50
CA HIS A 101 -11.98 -4.35 0.01
C HIS A 101 -12.02 -4.36 1.54
N PHE A 102 -10.91 -4.73 2.19
CA PHE A 102 -10.82 -4.87 3.65
C PHE A 102 -11.03 -3.56 4.40
N VAL A 103 -10.61 -2.42 3.83
CA VAL A 103 -10.95 -1.11 4.41
C VAL A 103 -12.46 -0.82 4.29
N GLY A 104 -13.15 -1.32 3.27
CA GLY A 104 -14.61 -1.29 3.22
C GLY A 104 -15.23 -2.18 4.30
N ASP A 105 -14.79 -3.43 4.37
CA ASP A 105 -15.29 -4.45 5.30
C ASP A 105 -15.17 -4.01 6.76
N ILE A 106 -14.03 -3.50 7.20
CA ILE A 106 -13.84 -3.11 8.60
C ILE A 106 -14.74 -1.94 9.04
N HIS A 107 -15.29 -1.18 8.09
CA HIS A 107 -16.27 -0.13 8.34
C HIS A 107 -17.72 -0.63 8.28
N GLN A 108 -17.95 -1.88 7.89
CA GLN A 108 -19.26 -2.52 7.96
C GLN A 108 -19.49 -2.99 9.42
N PRO A 109 -20.47 -2.44 10.16
CA PRO A 109 -20.67 -2.76 11.58
C PRO A 109 -20.74 -4.25 11.93
N PHE A 110 -21.40 -5.05 11.09
CA PHE A 110 -21.58 -6.49 11.26
C PHE A 110 -20.36 -7.34 10.82
N HIS A 111 -19.30 -6.72 10.30
CA HIS A 111 -17.99 -7.37 10.12
C HIS A 111 -17.08 -7.20 11.35
N ALA A 112 -17.51 -6.47 12.39
CA ALA A 112 -16.72 -6.20 13.58
C ALA A 112 -17.38 -6.70 14.88
N ILE A 113 -18.32 -7.64 14.79
CA ILE A 113 -19.08 -8.11 15.93
C ILE A 113 -19.51 -9.56 15.77
N GLN A 114 -19.60 -10.28 16.88
CA GLN A 114 -20.32 -11.54 16.95
C GLN A 114 -21.16 -11.62 18.23
N ARG A 115 -22.32 -12.27 18.14
CA ARG A 115 -23.15 -12.62 19.31
C ARG A 115 -23.20 -14.13 19.46
N ILE A 116 -22.99 -14.61 20.69
CA ILE A 116 -23.18 -16.03 21.02
C ILE A 116 -24.60 -16.24 21.53
N VAL A 117 -25.37 -17.11 20.88
CA VAL A 117 -26.73 -17.51 21.26
C VAL A 117 -26.76 -19.03 21.40
N ASP A 118 -27.17 -19.54 22.56
CA ASP A 118 -27.21 -20.98 22.86
C ASP A 118 -25.89 -21.73 22.60
N GLY A 119 -24.76 -21.04 22.77
CA GLY A 119 -23.41 -21.60 22.57
C GLY A 119 -22.92 -21.55 21.13
N GLU A 120 -23.68 -21.01 20.19
CA GLU A 120 -23.31 -20.85 18.79
C GLU A 120 -23.13 -19.36 18.44
N SER A 121 -22.12 -19.07 17.61
CA SER A 121 -21.93 -17.73 17.05
C SER A 121 -23.00 -17.46 16.00
N ASP A 122 -23.56 -16.26 16.01
CA ASP A 122 -24.48 -15.78 14.98
C ASP A 122 -23.77 -15.30 13.70
N GLN A 123 -22.43 -15.38 13.69
CA GLN A 123 -21.55 -15.01 12.59
C GLN A 123 -21.78 -13.56 12.12
N GLY A 124 -21.77 -12.63 13.08
CA GLY A 124 -21.98 -11.20 12.81
C GLY A 124 -23.35 -10.94 12.20
N GLY A 125 -24.40 -11.52 12.78
CA GLY A 125 -25.79 -11.34 12.32
C GLY A 125 -26.19 -12.17 11.10
N ASN A 126 -25.31 -13.00 10.53
CA ASN A 126 -25.67 -13.89 9.42
C ASN A 126 -26.75 -14.92 9.80
N PHE A 127 -26.79 -15.35 11.06
CA PHE A 127 -27.82 -16.27 11.58
C PHE A 127 -29.02 -15.58 12.25
N VAL A 128 -29.03 -14.24 12.30
CA VAL A 128 -30.20 -13.47 12.72
C VAL A 128 -31.10 -13.25 11.52
N LYS A 129 -32.11 -14.12 11.34
CA LYS A 129 -33.07 -14.05 10.25
C LYS A 129 -33.99 -12.85 10.48
N VAL A 130 -34.29 -12.10 9.43
CA VAL A 130 -35.18 -10.95 9.51
C VAL A 130 -36.06 -10.88 8.27
N THR A 131 -37.13 -10.09 8.33
CA THR A 131 -37.82 -9.62 7.13
C THR A 131 -37.45 -8.17 6.92
N PHE A 132 -36.82 -7.83 5.79
CA PHE A 132 -36.50 -6.44 5.44
C PHE A 132 -37.45 -5.97 4.34
N PHE A 133 -38.40 -5.10 4.70
CA PHE A 133 -39.56 -4.76 3.86
C PHE A 133 -40.26 -6.02 3.31
N ASP A 134 -40.22 -6.24 1.99
CA ASP A 134 -40.85 -7.38 1.33
C ASP A 134 -39.92 -8.61 1.25
N ASP A 135 -38.64 -8.48 1.58
CA ASP A 135 -37.69 -9.58 1.57
C ASP A 135 -37.74 -10.39 2.88
N LYS A 136 -38.38 -11.56 2.80
CA LYS A 136 -38.52 -12.52 3.91
C LYS A 136 -37.35 -13.49 4.06
N LYS A 137 -36.33 -13.40 3.20
CA LYS A 137 -35.16 -14.27 3.21
C LYS A 137 -33.89 -13.57 3.70
N ALA A 138 -33.99 -12.30 4.07
CA ALA A 138 -32.88 -11.52 4.60
C ALA A 138 -32.37 -12.06 5.95
N ASN A 139 -31.10 -11.80 6.21
CA ASN A 139 -30.51 -11.84 7.54
C ASN A 139 -29.96 -10.45 7.90
N LEU A 140 -29.72 -10.20 9.18
CA LEU A 140 -29.31 -8.90 9.67
C LEU A 140 -28.01 -8.42 9.00
N HIS A 141 -27.03 -9.30 8.83
CA HIS A 141 -25.78 -8.99 8.14
C HIS A 141 -26.01 -8.46 6.72
N SER A 142 -26.80 -9.18 5.91
CA SER A 142 -27.12 -8.81 4.52
C SER A 142 -27.91 -7.50 4.39
N VAL A 143 -28.69 -7.14 5.42
CA VAL A 143 -29.38 -5.84 5.48
C VAL A 143 -28.37 -4.70 5.57
N TRP A 144 -27.27 -4.89 6.29
CA TRP A 144 -26.19 -3.90 6.42
C TRP A 144 -25.22 -3.91 5.24
N ASP A 145 -24.85 -5.08 4.71
CA ASP A 145 -24.00 -5.19 3.52
C ASP A 145 -24.63 -4.52 2.29
N SER A 146 -25.95 -4.67 2.13
CA SER A 146 -26.61 -4.32 0.87
C SER A 146 -28.02 -3.78 1.03
N GLY A 147 -28.82 -4.29 1.96
CA GLY A 147 -30.25 -3.94 2.06
C GLY A 147 -30.51 -2.44 2.24
N LEU A 148 -29.87 -1.81 3.23
CA LEU A 148 -30.01 -0.37 3.51
C LEU A 148 -29.49 0.48 2.33
N ILE A 149 -28.36 0.10 1.74
CA ILE A 149 -27.74 0.78 0.59
C ILE A 149 -28.66 0.73 -0.65
N LEU A 150 -29.18 -0.45 -0.97
CA LEU A 150 -30.07 -0.65 -2.11
C LEU A 150 -31.42 0.06 -1.91
N HIS A 151 -31.96 0.03 -0.68
CA HIS A 151 -33.21 0.72 -0.35
C HIS A 151 -33.09 2.25 -0.46
N ALA A 152 -31.90 2.82 -0.21
CA ALA A 152 -31.65 4.24 -0.44
C ALA A 152 -31.78 4.65 -1.93
N ASN A 153 -31.84 3.68 -2.86
CA ASN A 153 -32.19 3.85 -4.26
C ASN A 153 -31.33 4.92 -4.98
N ARG A 154 -30.01 4.81 -4.81
CA ARG A 154 -29.00 5.65 -5.48
C ARG A 154 -28.12 4.77 -6.35
N THR A 155 -27.74 5.26 -7.53
CA THR A 155 -26.60 4.65 -8.23
C THR A 155 -25.32 4.87 -7.43
N ALA A 156 -24.27 4.09 -7.69
CA ALA A 156 -22.99 4.26 -7.01
C ALA A 156 -22.42 5.68 -7.18
N GLU A 157 -22.56 6.28 -8.36
CA GLU A 157 -22.13 7.65 -8.66
C GLU A 157 -22.93 8.68 -7.84
N GLN A 158 -24.26 8.56 -7.83
CA GLN A 158 -25.12 9.43 -7.03
C GLN A 158 -24.80 9.31 -5.54
N TYR A 159 -24.48 8.11 -5.09
CA TYR A 159 -24.08 7.89 -3.70
C TYR A 159 -22.76 8.57 -3.40
N VAL A 160 -21.74 8.43 -4.27
CA VAL A 160 -20.45 9.12 -4.11
C VAL A 160 -20.62 10.63 -4.06
N ASP A 161 -21.46 11.21 -4.93
CA ASP A 161 -21.74 12.65 -4.94
C ASP A 161 -22.39 13.10 -3.62
N TYR A 162 -23.41 12.37 -3.16
CA TYR A 162 -24.08 12.64 -1.88
C TYR A 162 -23.13 12.50 -0.68
N LEU A 163 -22.34 11.43 -0.60
CA LEU A 163 -21.38 11.24 0.48
C LEU A 163 -20.34 12.38 0.49
N SER A 164 -19.86 12.78 -0.68
CA SER A 164 -18.84 13.85 -0.81
C SER A 164 -19.39 15.22 -0.43
N ALA A 165 -20.62 15.55 -0.86
CA ALA A 165 -21.20 16.87 -0.70
C ALA A 165 -21.90 17.06 0.66
N ASP A 166 -22.61 16.04 1.14
CA ASP A 166 -23.56 16.18 2.25
C ASP A 166 -23.13 15.46 3.53
N VAL A 167 -22.36 14.37 3.44
CA VAL A 167 -21.99 13.55 4.61
C VAL A 167 -20.59 13.90 5.10
N LEU A 168 -19.60 13.80 4.21
CA LEU A 168 -18.19 13.97 4.55
C LEU A 168 -17.86 15.33 5.21
N PRO A 169 -18.45 16.48 4.80
CA PRO A 169 -18.19 17.76 5.47
C PRO A 169 -18.71 17.86 6.90
N LYS A 170 -19.64 16.97 7.31
CA LYS A 170 -20.21 16.93 8.66
C LYS A 170 -19.40 16.05 9.62
N LEU A 171 -18.54 15.17 9.09
CA LEU A 171 -17.66 14.32 9.88
C LEU A 171 -16.50 15.13 10.48
N THR A 172 -16.08 14.78 11.70
CA THR A 172 -15.00 15.51 12.37
C THR A 172 -13.66 15.30 11.65
N SER A 173 -12.73 16.23 11.79
CA SER A 173 -11.37 16.02 11.27
C SER A 173 -10.67 14.86 11.95
N THR A 174 -10.97 14.61 13.24
CA THR A 174 -10.41 13.48 13.99
C THR A 174 -10.88 12.15 13.42
N ASP A 175 -12.18 11.98 13.18
CA ASP A 175 -12.70 10.72 12.65
C ASP A 175 -12.13 10.42 11.25
N ARG A 176 -12.05 11.45 10.40
CA ARG A 176 -11.51 11.33 9.04
C ARG A 176 -10.01 11.02 9.03
N ALA A 177 -9.26 11.49 10.02
CA ALA A 177 -7.81 11.30 10.13
C ALA A 177 -7.39 10.10 10.97
N GLU A 178 -8.34 9.41 11.61
CA GLU A 178 -8.05 8.21 12.39
C GLU A 178 -7.47 7.14 11.47
N ALA A 179 -6.25 6.70 11.77
CA ALA A 179 -5.45 5.82 10.91
C ALA A 179 -5.34 4.40 11.48
N ASP A 180 -5.81 4.16 12.70
CA ASP A 180 -5.69 2.87 13.39
C ASP A 180 -6.88 1.94 13.05
N PRO A 181 -6.65 0.81 12.34
CA PRO A 181 -7.71 -0.14 12.03
C PRO A 181 -8.39 -0.75 13.25
N ILE A 182 -7.71 -0.83 14.41
CA ILE A 182 -8.33 -1.31 15.65
C ILE A 182 -9.47 -0.39 16.05
N LYS A 183 -9.26 0.92 16.02
CA LYS A 183 -10.30 1.89 16.35
C LYS A 183 -11.43 1.92 15.32
N TRP A 184 -11.14 1.61 14.06
CA TRP A 184 -12.18 1.45 13.05
C TRP A 184 -13.07 0.26 13.39
N ALA A 185 -12.47 -0.89 13.73
CA ALA A 185 -13.20 -2.07 14.16
C ALA A 185 -14.03 -1.82 15.43
N GLU A 186 -13.47 -1.15 16.45
CA GLU A 186 -14.20 -0.82 17.68
C GLU A 186 -15.37 0.17 17.42
N SER A 187 -15.20 1.12 16.50
CA SER A 187 -16.30 2.00 16.08
C SER A 187 -17.41 1.24 15.38
N SER A 188 -17.06 0.35 14.44
CA SER A 188 -18.00 -0.55 13.75
C SER A 188 -18.72 -1.46 14.74
N HIS A 189 -17.99 -2.02 15.71
CA HIS A 189 -18.52 -2.85 16.78
C HIS A 189 -19.58 -2.12 17.62
N GLY A 190 -19.30 -0.88 18.05
CA GLY A 190 -20.25 -0.07 18.80
C GLY A 190 -21.56 0.20 18.05
N ILE A 191 -21.48 0.46 16.74
CA ILE A 191 -22.67 0.62 15.87
C ILE A 191 -23.41 -0.72 15.76
N GLY A 192 -22.68 -1.82 15.53
CA GLY A 192 -23.24 -3.17 15.47
C GLY A 192 -24.03 -3.52 16.73
N LYS A 193 -23.48 -3.25 17.92
CA LYS A 193 -24.15 -3.47 19.23
C LYS A 193 -25.50 -2.75 19.29
N ALA A 194 -25.56 -1.50 18.84
CA ALA A 194 -26.76 -0.68 18.85
C ALA A 194 -27.78 -1.09 17.77
N ALA A 195 -27.32 -1.67 16.67
CA ALA A 195 -28.13 -2.08 15.52
C ALA A 195 -28.74 -3.49 15.63
N TYR A 196 -28.33 -4.28 16.62
CA TYR A 196 -28.82 -5.64 16.80
C TYR A 196 -30.32 -5.71 17.04
N VAL A 197 -30.95 -6.74 16.47
CA VAL A 197 -32.37 -7.04 16.64
C VAL A 197 -32.58 -8.51 16.99
N ASP A 198 -33.77 -8.83 17.49
CA ASP A 198 -34.16 -10.21 17.74
C ASP A 198 -34.38 -10.99 16.43
N ASN A 199 -34.16 -12.30 16.51
CA ASN A 199 -34.40 -13.20 15.40
C ASN A 199 -35.88 -13.18 14.97
N ASN A 200 -36.13 -13.12 13.67
CA ASN A 200 -37.41 -12.92 12.98
C ASN A 200 -38.01 -11.50 13.12
N ALA A 201 -37.24 -10.49 13.51
CA ALA A 201 -37.69 -9.11 13.48
C ALA A 201 -38.11 -8.68 12.06
N VAL A 202 -39.08 -7.76 12.00
CA VAL A 202 -39.51 -7.10 10.76
C VAL A 202 -38.91 -5.70 10.74
N LEU A 203 -38.02 -5.47 9.78
CA LEU A 203 -37.26 -4.24 9.59
C LEU A 203 -37.89 -3.46 8.43
N GLY A 204 -38.52 -2.33 8.75
CA GLY A 204 -39.15 -1.44 7.78
C GLY A 204 -38.60 -0.02 7.86
N ASP A 205 -39.43 0.96 7.53
CA ASP A 205 -39.04 2.38 7.46
C ASP A 205 -38.37 2.91 8.73
N ASP A 206 -38.81 2.49 9.91
CA ASP A 206 -38.24 2.97 11.18
C ASP A 206 -36.79 2.52 11.37
N TYR A 207 -36.50 1.26 11.04
CA TYR A 207 -35.13 0.72 11.08
C TYR A 207 -34.25 1.38 10.01
N PHE A 208 -34.78 1.53 8.79
CA PHE A 208 -34.06 2.22 7.72
C PHE A 208 -33.69 3.66 8.11
N LYS A 209 -34.65 4.44 8.61
CA LYS A 209 -34.42 5.84 9.02
C LYS A 209 -33.46 5.96 10.20
N ALA A 210 -33.46 4.99 11.11
CA ALA A 210 -32.54 4.97 12.25
C ALA A 210 -31.08 4.76 11.82
N HIS A 211 -30.84 3.90 10.83
CA HIS A 211 -29.50 3.38 10.55
C HIS A 211 -28.88 3.83 9.22
N ILE A 212 -29.65 4.34 8.25
CA ILE A 212 -29.08 4.78 6.96
C ILE A 212 -28.02 5.88 7.14
N GLY A 213 -28.19 6.75 8.14
CA GLY A 213 -27.20 7.77 8.47
C GLY A 213 -25.88 7.20 9.01
N GLU A 214 -25.89 6.02 9.63
CA GLU A 214 -24.68 5.33 10.10
C GLU A 214 -23.96 4.64 8.93
N VAL A 215 -24.72 4.01 8.03
CA VAL A 215 -24.20 3.46 6.77
C VAL A 215 -23.52 4.54 5.94
N ASP A 216 -24.18 5.69 5.78
CA ASP A 216 -23.63 6.86 5.07
C ASP A 216 -22.28 7.29 5.66
N GLN A 217 -22.20 7.40 6.99
CA GLN A 217 -20.98 7.81 7.68
C GLN A 217 -19.86 6.78 7.52
N GLN A 218 -20.17 5.48 7.66
CA GLN A 218 -19.18 4.42 7.50
C GLN A 218 -18.63 4.33 6.08
N LEU A 219 -19.48 4.46 5.05
CA LEU A 219 -19.04 4.52 3.65
C LEU A 219 -18.15 5.75 3.38
N ALA A 220 -18.50 6.91 3.97
CA ALA A 220 -17.71 8.12 3.85
C ALA A 220 -16.34 7.99 4.53
N LEU A 221 -16.31 7.44 5.75
CA LEU A 221 -15.09 7.18 6.53
C LEU A 221 -14.17 6.18 5.82
N ALA A 222 -14.71 5.04 5.37
CA ALA A 222 -13.97 4.04 4.61
C ALA A 222 -13.31 4.66 3.37
N GLY A 223 -14.06 5.50 2.64
CA GLY A 223 -13.55 6.19 1.46
C GLY A 223 -12.37 7.12 1.75
N VAL A 224 -12.46 7.98 2.77
CA VAL A 224 -11.38 8.95 3.07
C VAL A 224 -10.19 8.33 3.78
N ARG A 225 -10.40 7.34 4.66
CA ARG A 225 -9.33 6.61 5.33
C ARG A 225 -8.54 5.77 4.32
N LEU A 226 -9.22 5.09 3.40
CA LEU A 226 -8.56 4.42 2.27
C LEU A 226 -7.77 5.42 1.43
N ALA A 227 -8.33 6.57 1.08
CA ALA A 227 -7.59 7.59 0.32
C ALA A 227 -6.31 8.03 1.04
N ALA A 228 -6.38 8.24 2.36
CA ALA A 228 -5.23 8.61 3.17
C ALA A 228 -4.14 7.51 3.17
N ILE A 229 -4.52 6.24 3.31
CA ILE A 229 -3.58 5.10 3.19
C ILE A 229 -2.90 5.12 1.82
N LEU A 230 -3.68 5.25 0.75
CA LEU A 230 -3.18 5.23 -0.63
C LEU A 230 -2.26 6.43 -0.97
N GLU A 231 -2.54 7.60 -0.41
CA GLU A 231 -1.65 8.77 -0.46
C GLU A 231 -0.29 8.45 0.17
N ALA A 232 -0.31 7.82 1.36
CA ALA A 232 0.88 7.51 2.13
C ALA A 232 1.76 6.39 1.54
N LEU A 233 1.22 5.55 0.63
CA LEU A 233 2.00 4.48 0.00
C LEU A 233 3.26 5.01 -0.71
N PRO A 234 4.42 4.33 -0.61
CA PRO A 234 5.62 4.76 -1.29
C PRO A 234 5.47 4.69 -2.82
N ASP A 235 6.06 5.64 -3.54
CA ASP A 235 6.24 5.52 -5.00
C ASP A 235 7.40 4.56 -5.28
N LEU A 236 7.06 3.29 -5.49
CA LEU A 236 8.00 2.22 -5.82
C LEU A 236 8.49 2.28 -7.28
N ASP A 237 8.22 3.34 -8.02
CA ASP A 237 8.84 3.59 -9.33
C ASP A 237 9.66 4.88 -9.36
N ALA A 238 9.64 5.65 -8.27
CA ALA A 238 10.48 6.81 -8.15
C ALA A 238 11.97 6.38 -8.18
N PRO A 239 12.78 7.00 -9.05
CA PRO A 239 14.21 6.78 -9.01
C PRO A 239 14.79 7.33 -7.70
N ALA A 240 15.84 6.68 -7.21
CA ALA A 240 16.61 7.17 -6.08
C ALA A 240 18.05 7.43 -6.50
N TYR A 241 18.65 8.45 -5.90
CA TYR A 241 19.99 8.90 -6.24
C TYR A 241 20.91 8.59 -5.07
N PHE A 242 22.06 8.02 -5.37
CA PHE A 242 23.04 7.63 -4.37
C PHE A 242 24.40 8.17 -4.75
N THR A 243 25.27 8.30 -3.75
CA THR A 243 26.67 8.61 -3.97
C THR A 243 27.56 7.53 -3.39
N PHE A 244 28.60 7.19 -4.15
CA PHE A 244 29.74 6.45 -3.64
C PHE A 244 31.01 7.28 -3.78
N GLU A 245 31.97 6.99 -2.91
CA GLU A 245 33.31 7.53 -3.00
C GLU A 245 34.28 6.45 -3.45
N GLN A 246 35.36 6.89 -4.10
CA GLN A 246 36.49 6.04 -4.44
C GLN A 246 37.78 6.77 -4.06
N ALA A 247 38.75 6.04 -3.50
CA ALA A 247 40.05 6.58 -3.20
C ALA A 247 40.75 7.05 -4.49
N GLY A 248 41.35 8.25 -4.45
CA GLY A 248 42.17 8.73 -5.55
C GLY A 248 43.53 8.00 -5.62
N PRO A 249 44.19 8.01 -6.78
CA PRO A 249 45.53 7.42 -6.90
C PRO A 249 46.55 8.17 -6.03
N ASN A 250 47.56 7.46 -5.51
CA ASN A 250 48.71 8.04 -4.79
C ASN A 250 48.35 8.98 -3.61
N ASN A 251 47.46 8.56 -2.71
CA ASN A 251 46.96 9.37 -1.58
C ASN A 251 46.24 10.67 -1.99
N SER A 252 45.74 10.76 -3.23
CA SER A 252 44.87 11.86 -3.63
C SER A 252 43.53 11.78 -2.88
N PRO A 253 42.85 12.92 -2.64
CA PRO A 253 41.54 12.94 -2.01
C PRO A 253 40.56 12.00 -2.71
N SER A 254 39.66 11.39 -1.93
CA SER A 254 38.57 10.59 -2.47
C SER A 254 37.69 11.44 -3.39
N ASN A 255 37.28 10.85 -4.49
CA ASN A 255 36.33 11.46 -5.41
C ASN A 255 34.93 10.90 -5.17
N SER A 256 33.91 11.73 -5.36
CA SER A 256 32.51 11.31 -5.26
C SER A 256 31.88 11.13 -6.63
N PHE A 257 31.02 10.13 -6.76
CA PHE A 257 30.21 9.91 -7.95
C PHE A 257 28.76 9.75 -7.55
N VAL A 258 27.88 10.44 -8.26
CA VAL A 258 26.44 10.34 -8.05
C VAL A 258 25.84 9.49 -9.15
N PHE A 259 25.01 8.52 -8.78
CA PHE A 259 24.36 7.61 -9.71
C PHE A 259 22.86 7.48 -9.40
N LYS A 260 22.09 7.20 -10.45
CA LYS A 260 20.64 7.04 -10.39
C LYS A 260 20.29 5.55 -10.42
N LEU A 261 19.56 5.09 -9.43
CA LEU A 261 18.94 3.76 -9.43
C LEU A 261 17.46 3.90 -9.81
N VAL A 262 17.01 3.02 -10.71
CA VAL A 262 15.60 2.95 -11.17
C VAL A 262 14.92 1.63 -10.79
N ASN A 263 15.70 0.63 -10.37
CA ASN A 263 15.18 -0.67 -9.93
C ASN A 263 15.07 -0.71 -8.40
N GLN A 264 13.86 -0.96 -7.87
CA GLN A 264 13.63 -0.91 -6.42
C GLN A 264 14.39 -1.96 -5.62
N LYS A 265 14.64 -3.16 -6.17
CA LYS A 265 15.46 -4.17 -5.49
C LYS A 265 16.89 -3.65 -5.28
N THR A 266 17.39 -2.95 -6.29
CA THR A 266 18.71 -2.31 -6.24
C THR A 266 18.69 -1.11 -5.29
N ILE A 267 17.64 -0.29 -5.27
CA ILE A 267 17.47 0.81 -4.30
C ILE A 267 17.41 0.29 -2.86
N ALA A 268 16.63 -0.76 -2.62
CA ALA A 268 16.51 -1.41 -1.31
C ALA A 268 17.85 -2.01 -0.87
N MET A 269 18.59 -2.66 -1.78
CA MET A 269 19.94 -3.14 -1.52
C MET A 269 20.89 -1.98 -1.17
N ALA A 270 20.85 -0.87 -1.91
CA ALA A 270 21.68 0.32 -1.63
C ALA A 270 21.41 0.87 -0.21
N ARG A 271 20.14 1.02 0.16
CA ARG A 271 19.73 1.43 1.52
C ARG A 271 20.18 0.44 2.58
N LYS A 272 20.10 -0.87 2.28
CA LYS A 272 20.58 -1.92 3.18
C LYS A 272 22.09 -1.82 3.39
N ILE A 273 22.88 -1.64 2.33
CA ILE A 273 24.34 -1.43 2.40
C ILE A 273 24.66 -0.22 3.30
N LEU A 274 23.97 0.92 3.11
CA LEU A 274 24.16 2.11 3.95
C LEU A 274 23.83 1.87 5.43
N LYS A 275 22.77 1.08 5.71
CA LYS A 275 22.32 0.79 7.07
C LYS A 275 23.23 -0.20 7.79
N THR A 276 23.72 -1.22 7.09
CA THR A 276 24.46 -2.34 7.70
C THR A 276 25.97 -2.24 7.55
N GLY A 277 26.47 -1.39 6.64
CA GLY A 277 27.88 -1.32 6.28
C GLY A 277 28.38 -2.59 5.57
N MET A 278 27.50 -3.30 4.86
CA MET A 278 27.90 -4.48 4.07
C MET A 278 29.01 -4.12 3.07
N ASP A 279 30.02 -4.98 2.98
CA ASP A 279 31.14 -4.81 2.05
C ASP A 279 30.70 -5.19 0.63
N ARG A 280 30.08 -4.22 -0.05
CA ARG A 280 29.61 -4.33 -1.42
C ARG A 280 29.95 -3.07 -2.20
N HIS A 281 30.44 -3.28 -3.42
CA HIS A 281 30.92 -2.24 -4.32
C HIS A 281 29.92 -1.99 -5.45
N VAL A 282 29.91 -0.77 -5.99
CA VAL A 282 29.04 -0.38 -7.10
C VAL A 282 29.61 -0.93 -8.40
N GLN A 283 28.76 -1.49 -9.26
CA GLN A 283 29.11 -1.84 -10.64
C GLN A 283 28.03 -1.39 -11.62
N GLY A 284 28.38 -1.31 -12.90
CA GLY A 284 27.41 -1.09 -13.97
C GLY A 284 28.07 -0.87 -15.32
N THR A 285 27.29 -0.46 -16.31
CA THR A 285 27.76 -0.04 -17.63
C THR A 285 27.90 1.47 -17.68
N ILE A 286 29.04 1.96 -18.17
CA ILE A 286 29.27 3.39 -18.40
C ILE A 286 28.62 3.82 -19.72
N THR A 287 28.02 5.01 -19.70
CA THR A 287 27.73 5.80 -20.90
C THR A 287 28.53 7.10 -20.85
N VAL A 288 29.14 7.49 -21.98
CA VAL A 288 29.88 8.75 -22.14
C VAL A 288 28.88 9.90 -22.37
N THR A 289 28.01 10.08 -21.40
CA THR A 289 27.02 11.15 -21.35
C THR A 289 26.98 11.69 -19.95
N LYS A 290 27.19 13.01 -19.83
CA LYS A 290 27.12 13.74 -18.59
C LYS A 290 25.69 13.71 -18.04
N ALA A 291 25.55 13.33 -16.78
CA ALA A 291 24.27 13.37 -16.09
C ALA A 291 24.13 14.67 -15.26
N PRO A 292 22.95 15.33 -15.25
CA PRO A 292 22.73 16.54 -14.45
C PRO A 292 23.00 16.35 -12.95
N TYR A 293 22.69 15.16 -12.41
CA TYR A 293 22.92 14.79 -11.01
C TYR A 293 24.38 14.47 -10.70
N ASN A 294 25.24 14.31 -11.72
CA ASN A 294 26.66 13.96 -11.58
C ASN A 294 27.55 14.94 -12.37
N PRO A 295 27.49 16.26 -12.08
CA PRO A 295 28.05 17.28 -12.96
C PRO A 295 29.58 17.32 -12.99
N GLN A 296 30.26 16.57 -12.11
CA GLN A 296 31.71 16.53 -12.00
C GLN A 296 32.37 15.68 -13.10
N TRP A 297 31.61 14.74 -13.68
CA TRP A 297 32.13 13.74 -14.62
C TRP A 297 31.44 13.89 -15.98
N SER A 298 32.18 13.61 -17.06
CA SER A 298 31.64 13.66 -18.42
C SER A 298 30.93 12.36 -18.84
N TYR A 299 30.83 11.41 -17.90
CA TYR A 299 30.17 10.12 -18.06
C TYR A 299 29.22 9.83 -16.90
N SER A 300 28.35 8.83 -17.09
CA SER A 300 27.42 8.35 -16.09
C SER A 300 27.23 6.83 -16.20
N LEU A 301 26.60 6.23 -15.20
CA LEU A 301 26.19 4.83 -15.24
C LEU A 301 24.80 4.71 -15.87
N VAL A 302 24.61 3.71 -16.73
CA VAL A 302 23.29 3.33 -17.27
C VAL A 302 22.43 2.79 -16.11
N PRO A 303 21.35 3.48 -15.68
CA PRO A 303 20.63 3.16 -14.45
C PRO A 303 20.15 1.71 -14.31
N GLU A 304 19.76 1.07 -15.41
CA GLU A 304 19.24 -0.30 -15.47
C GLU A 304 20.34 -1.35 -15.31
N SER A 305 21.60 -0.99 -15.56
CA SER A 305 22.76 -1.88 -15.47
C SER A 305 23.40 -1.91 -14.07
N ILE A 306 23.00 -0.99 -13.19
CA ILE A 306 23.68 -0.77 -11.92
C ILE A 306 23.34 -1.90 -10.96
N GLY A 307 24.37 -2.42 -10.29
CA GLY A 307 24.24 -3.44 -9.27
C GLY A 307 25.32 -3.31 -8.19
N PHE A 308 25.32 -4.27 -7.28
CA PHE A 308 26.29 -4.35 -6.18
C PHE A 308 26.98 -5.72 -6.18
N PHE A 309 28.29 -5.74 -5.96
CA PHE A 309 29.09 -6.97 -5.97
C PHE A 309 30.01 -7.08 -4.75
N GLU A 310 30.41 -8.31 -4.42
CA GLU A 310 31.36 -8.61 -3.32
C GLU A 310 32.75 -8.95 -3.88
N GLN A 311 32.82 -9.61 -5.05
CA GLN A 311 34.07 -9.95 -5.74
C GLN A 311 33.89 -9.84 -7.25
N ALA A 312 34.92 -9.38 -7.96
CA ALA A 312 34.99 -9.33 -9.41
C ALA A 312 36.37 -9.85 -9.88
N ILE A 313 36.42 -10.49 -11.04
CA ILE A 313 37.63 -11.15 -11.57
C ILE A 313 38.24 -10.38 -12.77
N GLU A 314 37.77 -9.15 -13.07
CA GLU A 314 37.93 -8.56 -14.42
C GLU A 314 38.76 -7.26 -14.49
N LEU A 315 39.15 -6.92 -15.73
CA LEU A 315 39.64 -5.61 -16.19
C LEU A 315 38.51 -4.55 -16.17
N CYS A 316 37.87 -4.34 -15.02
CA CYS A 316 36.82 -3.32 -14.84
C CYS A 316 37.08 -2.38 -13.65
N ASP A 317 38.18 -2.58 -12.92
CA ASP A 317 38.61 -1.72 -11.81
C ASP A 317 39.46 -0.56 -12.33
N ALA A 318 38.80 0.56 -12.61
CA ALA A 318 39.41 1.84 -12.91
C ALA A 318 38.92 2.90 -11.91
N ASN A 319 39.78 3.85 -11.55
CA ASN A 319 39.35 4.98 -10.73
C ASN A 319 38.63 6.06 -11.56
N MET A 320 37.80 6.87 -10.90
CA MET A 320 36.94 7.86 -11.58
C MET A 320 37.73 8.81 -12.51
N ALA A 321 38.92 9.24 -12.10
CA ALA A 321 39.77 10.14 -12.89
C ALA A 321 40.42 9.42 -14.08
N GLN A 322 40.78 8.15 -13.93
CA GLN A 322 41.28 7.34 -15.04
C GLN A 322 40.19 7.10 -16.09
N VAL A 323 38.94 6.85 -15.66
CA VAL A 323 37.79 6.76 -16.58
C VAL A 323 37.60 8.07 -17.35
N GLU A 324 37.61 9.22 -16.66
CA GLU A 324 37.47 10.55 -17.29
C GLU A 324 38.58 10.86 -18.31
N GLN A 325 39.79 10.33 -18.10
CA GLN A 325 40.92 10.53 -19.01
C GLN A 325 40.89 9.65 -20.27
N HIS A 326 40.15 8.54 -20.26
CA HIS A 326 40.15 7.53 -21.33
C HIS A 326 38.74 7.26 -21.86
N LEU A 327 37.90 8.30 -21.96
CA LEU A 327 36.50 8.18 -22.39
C LEU A 327 36.36 7.61 -23.81
N ASP A 328 37.33 7.86 -24.68
CA ASP A 328 37.41 7.37 -26.05
C ASP A 328 37.77 5.88 -26.15
N GLU A 329 38.30 5.28 -25.09
CA GLU A 329 38.67 3.86 -25.01
C GLU A 329 37.61 3.00 -24.31
N ILE A 330 36.53 3.60 -23.81
CA ILE A 330 35.42 2.89 -23.15
C ILE A 330 34.72 1.95 -24.13
N GLY A 331 34.52 0.69 -23.73
CA GLY A 331 34.01 -0.37 -24.60
C GLY A 331 35.10 -1.10 -25.38
N GLY A 332 36.32 -0.57 -25.41
CA GLY A 332 37.51 -1.17 -26.02
C GLY A 332 38.31 -2.04 -25.05
N SER A 333 39.63 -2.08 -25.21
CA SER A 333 40.52 -2.89 -24.36
C SER A 333 40.68 -2.36 -22.95
N TYR A 334 40.48 -1.06 -22.73
CA TYR A 334 40.64 -0.41 -21.42
C TYR A 334 39.51 -0.76 -20.46
N LEU A 335 38.25 -0.65 -20.90
CA LEU A 335 37.06 -1.10 -20.17
C LEU A 335 36.13 -1.88 -21.12
N PRO A 336 36.37 -3.20 -21.28
CA PRO A 336 35.59 -4.04 -22.19
C PRO A 336 34.09 -3.98 -21.87
N LYS A 337 33.27 -3.92 -22.93
CA LYS A 337 31.80 -3.81 -22.84
C LYS A 337 31.31 -2.58 -22.04
N ALA A 338 32.20 -1.60 -21.81
CA ALA A 338 31.96 -0.45 -20.94
C ALA A 338 31.55 -0.86 -19.51
N HIS A 339 31.90 -2.07 -19.07
CA HIS A 339 31.60 -2.54 -17.73
C HIS A 339 32.59 -1.94 -16.74
N TRP A 340 32.07 -1.36 -15.65
CA TRP A 340 32.85 -0.70 -14.62
C TRP A 340 32.48 -1.28 -13.25
N CYS A 341 33.50 -1.68 -12.50
CA CYS A 341 33.39 -2.33 -11.20
C CYS A 341 34.42 -1.73 -10.21
N PRO A 342 34.34 -0.42 -9.89
CA PRO A 342 35.34 0.26 -9.05
C PRO A 342 35.47 -0.43 -7.68
N TRP A 343 36.55 -1.17 -7.46
CA TRP A 343 36.64 -2.10 -6.33
C TRP A 343 36.85 -1.37 -5.00
N SER A 344 37.44 -0.18 -5.05
CA SER A 344 37.55 0.73 -3.91
C SER A 344 36.30 1.59 -3.69
N SER A 345 35.19 1.32 -4.39
CA SER A 345 33.96 2.09 -4.21
C SER A 345 33.31 1.81 -2.86
N GLN A 346 32.90 2.88 -2.18
CA GLN A 346 32.16 2.83 -0.93
C GLN A 346 30.91 3.66 -1.05
N LEU A 347 29.74 3.02 -0.95
CA LEU A 347 28.46 3.71 -0.91
C LEU A 347 28.41 4.60 0.33
N LYS A 348 28.13 5.91 0.16
CA LYS A 348 28.19 6.90 1.25
C LYS A 348 26.84 7.42 1.69
N ALA A 349 25.94 7.74 0.75
CA ALA A 349 24.64 8.31 1.10
C ALA A 349 23.59 8.13 0.00
N GLU A 350 22.32 8.15 0.43
CA GLU A 350 21.16 8.45 -0.43
C GLU A 350 20.96 9.97 -0.49
N ILE A 351 20.74 10.51 -1.67
CA ILE A 351 20.57 11.95 -1.90
C ILE A 351 19.08 12.29 -1.91
N THR A 352 18.56 12.74 -0.76
CA THR A 352 17.13 13.04 -0.57
C THR A 352 16.77 14.51 -0.75
N ASN A 353 17.69 15.43 -0.42
CA ASN A 353 17.41 16.87 -0.37
C ASN A 353 18.16 17.71 -1.42
N LYS A 354 19.13 17.12 -2.12
CA LYS A 354 20.01 17.87 -3.05
C LYS A 354 19.69 17.64 -4.51
N ILE A 355 18.72 16.80 -4.86
CA ILE A 355 18.34 16.51 -6.25
C ILE A 355 16.82 16.54 -6.34
N ASP A 356 16.29 17.23 -7.35
CA ASP A 356 14.91 17.09 -7.76
C ASP A 356 14.71 15.69 -8.35
N SER A 357 13.89 14.88 -7.70
CA SER A 357 13.67 13.48 -8.07
C SER A 357 13.05 13.32 -9.47
N ALA A 358 12.28 14.32 -9.94
CA ALA A 358 11.65 14.31 -11.25
C ALA A 358 12.62 14.70 -12.37
N THR A 359 13.47 15.71 -12.14
CA THR A 359 14.37 16.26 -13.17
C THR A 359 15.80 15.73 -13.08
N GLY A 360 16.19 15.14 -11.95
CA GLY A 360 17.56 14.72 -11.67
C GLY A 360 18.54 15.90 -11.53
N VAL A 361 18.04 17.13 -11.43
CA VAL A 361 18.87 18.34 -11.30
C VAL A 361 19.13 18.63 -9.83
N PRO A 362 20.34 19.04 -9.45
CA PRO A 362 20.60 19.46 -8.08
C PRO A 362 19.69 20.60 -7.63
N LYS A 363 19.10 20.49 -6.43
CA LYS A 363 18.36 21.61 -5.81
C LYS A 363 19.37 22.69 -5.39
N PRO A 364 19.07 23.98 -5.62
CA PRO A 364 19.97 25.09 -5.30
C PRO A 364 20.31 25.21 -3.82
#